data_AF-A0A813HSJ8-F1
#
_entry.id   AF-A0A813HSJ8-F1
#
_cell.length_a   1.000
_cell.length_b   1.000
_cell.length_c   1.000
_cell.angle_alpha   90.00
_cell.angle_beta   90.00
_cell.angle_gamma   90.00
#
_symmetry.space_group_name_H-M   'P 1'
#
loop_
_entity.id
_entity.type
_entity.pdbx_description
1 polymer ?
#
loop_
_entity_poly.entity_id
_entity_poly.type
_entity_poly.pdbx_seq_one_letter_code
_entity_poly.pdbx_strand_id
1 'polypeptide(L)'
;MLDSRRSRRKKITTITTTTTTITTTFSEDDGGMSSCADLKHLCEDDDTRDRVRRICPVTCGLCPGLVADRSDVAALLGTLSNRTVALELALDREGQPGSRRLVVDAESWRISRILHQTWKTDELPAKYEAEVASWRRLHPHWRFEFWDDVQSRELVLEHFPEHTEAYTRMTGIKQADVARLVAL
;
A
#
# COMPACT_ATOMS: atom_id res chain seq x y z
N MET A 1 52.93 -28.01 -14.67
CA MET A 1 52.25 -27.08 -15.61
C MET A 1 51.01 -27.81 -16.13
N LEU A 2 49.85 -27.62 -15.48
CA LEU A 2 48.58 -28.26 -15.82
C LEU A 2 47.54 -27.13 -15.96
N ASP A 3 47.17 -26.82 -17.20
CA ASP A 3 46.20 -25.78 -17.58
C ASP A 3 44.77 -26.36 -17.51
N SER A 4 43.98 -25.94 -16.52
CA SER A 4 42.59 -26.35 -16.32
C SER A 4 41.67 -25.28 -16.92
N ARG A 5 41.36 -25.42 -18.22
CA ARG A 5 40.37 -24.59 -18.91
C ARG A 5 38.96 -25.10 -18.65
N ARG A 6 38.31 -24.55 -17.61
CA ARG A 6 36.91 -24.83 -17.25
C ARG A 6 35.96 -24.15 -18.24
N SER A 7 35.44 -24.92 -19.19
CA SER A 7 34.41 -24.51 -20.16
C SER A 7 33.09 -24.14 -19.45
N ARG A 8 32.72 -22.86 -19.47
CA ARG A 8 31.41 -22.37 -18.99
C ARG A 8 30.40 -22.45 -20.15
N ARG A 9 29.52 -23.47 -20.14
CA ARG A 9 28.31 -23.50 -20.99
C ARG A 9 27.36 -22.39 -20.54
N LYS A 10 27.13 -21.39 -21.40
CA LYS A 10 26.05 -20.41 -21.24
C LYS A 10 24.72 -21.10 -21.56
N LYS A 11 23.87 -21.34 -20.56
CA LYS A 11 22.46 -21.71 -20.79
C LYS A 11 21.74 -20.45 -21.25
N ILE A 12 21.35 -20.42 -22.53
CA ILE A 12 20.41 -19.44 -23.08
C ILE A 12 19.03 -19.90 -22.62
N THR A 13 18.46 -19.21 -21.64
CA THR A 13 17.10 -19.44 -21.20
C THR A 13 16.18 -18.62 -22.09
N THR A 14 15.43 -19.30 -22.96
CA THR A 14 14.34 -18.71 -23.75
C THR A 14 13.33 -18.08 -22.81
N ILE A 15 13.12 -16.77 -22.92
CA ILE A 15 12.07 -16.06 -22.19
C ILE A 15 10.76 -16.37 -22.91
N THR A 16 9.98 -17.29 -22.35
CA THR A 16 8.59 -17.49 -22.77
C THR A 16 7.79 -16.31 -22.22
N THR A 17 7.31 -15.43 -23.09
CA THR A 17 6.41 -14.34 -22.71
C THR A 17 5.09 -14.93 -22.23
N THR A 18 4.91 -14.99 -20.91
CA THR A 18 3.63 -15.37 -20.31
C THR A 18 2.64 -14.23 -20.54
N THR A 19 1.68 -14.41 -21.45
CA THR A 19 0.53 -13.51 -21.58
C THR A 19 -0.23 -13.55 -20.26
N THR A 20 -0.09 -12.50 -19.44
CA THR A 20 -0.90 -12.29 -18.25
C THR A 20 -2.33 -12.05 -18.70
N THR A 21 -3.18 -13.08 -18.66
CA THR A 21 -4.61 -12.93 -18.85
C THR A 21 -5.14 -12.07 -17.69
N ILE A 22 -5.46 -10.82 -17.98
CA ILE A 22 -6.10 -9.90 -17.03
C ILE A 22 -7.56 -10.34 -16.93
N THR A 23 -7.83 -11.29 -16.04
CA THR A 23 -9.18 -11.76 -15.75
C THR A 23 -9.92 -10.70 -14.93
N THR A 24 -11.16 -10.40 -15.29
CA THR A 24 -12.01 -9.45 -14.57
C THR A 24 -12.89 -10.17 -13.55
N THR A 25 -13.45 -9.44 -12.59
CA THR A 25 -14.49 -9.95 -11.69
C THR A 25 -15.90 -9.83 -12.29
N PHE A 26 -16.02 -9.54 -13.59
CA PHE A 26 -17.30 -9.43 -14.26
C PHE A 26 -17.82 -10.84 -14.59
N SER A 27 -18.99 -11.17 -14.06
CA SER A 27 -19.72 -12.37 -14.41
C SER A 27 -20.89 -12.03 -15.32
N GLU A 28 -20.98 -12.75 -16.44
CA GLU A 28 -22.13 -12.74 -17.33
C GLU A 28 -23.31 -13.48 -16.70
N ASP A 29 -24.50 -13.32 -17.27
CA ASP A 29 -25.74 -13.89 -16.71
C ASP A 29 -25.79 -15.42 -16.82
N ASP A 30 -24.97 -16.00 -17.69
CA ASP A 30 -24.74 -17.44 -17.80
C ASP A 30 -23.64 -17.96 -16.86
N GLY A 31 -23.04 -17.07 -16.05
CA GLY A 31 -21.94 -17.40 -15.15
C GLY A 31 -20.55 -17.40 -15.82
N GLY A 32 -20.44 -17.00 -17.09
CA GLY A 32 -19.17 -16.82 -17.79
C GLY A 32 -18.31 -15.70 -17.19
N MET A 33 -16.99 -15.84 -17.28
CA MET A 33 -16.04 -14.79 -16.91
C MET A 33 -15.42 -14.18 -18.17
N SER A 34 -15.63 -12.87 -18.36
CA SER A 34 -15.12 -12.13 -19.52
C SER A 34 -13.89 -11.32 -19.17
N SER A 35 -12.93 -11.21 -20.10
CA SER A 35 -11.72 -10.41 -19.90
C SER A 35 -11.99 -8.92 -20.11
N CYS A 36 -11.05 -8.05 -19.71
CA CYS A 36 -11.19 -6.61 -19.95
C CYS A 36 -11.31 -6.28 -21.45
N ALA A 37 -10.67 -7.07 -22.32
CA ALA A 37 -10.73 -6.87 -23.76
C ALA A 37 -12.12 -7.18 -24.31
N ASP A 38 -12.74 -8.25 -23.80
CA ASP A 38 -14.07 -8.69 -24.20
C ASP A 38 -15.12 -7.66 -23.79
N LEU A 39 -14.99 -7.02 -22.63
CA LEU A 39 -15.98 -6.07 -22.12
C LEU A 39 -15.95 -4.67 -22.75
N LYS A 40 -14.91 -4.33 -23.53
CA LYS A 40 -14.71 -2.96 -24.02
C LYS A 40 -15.84 -2.47 -24.95
N HIS A 41 -16.35 -3.34 -25.81
CA HIS A 41 -17.41 -2.99 -26.75
C HIS A 41 -18.77 -2.80 -26.04
N LEU A 42 -18.99 -3.48 -24.92
CA LEU A 42 -20.22 -3.38 -24.13
C LEU A 42 -20.36 -2.05 -23.37
N CYS A 43 -19.31 -1.23 -23.33
CA CYS A 43 -19.38 0.12 -22.77
C CYS A 43 -20.31 1.07 -23.57
N GLU A 44 -20.66 0.68 -24.80
CA GLU A 44 -21.53 1.42 -25.71
C GLU A 44 -22.84 0.67 -26.03
N ASP A 45 -23.02 -0.55 -25.55
CA ASP A 45 -24.22 -1.36 -25.79
C ASP A 45 -25.41 -0.92 -24.92
N ASP A 46 -26.58 -0.64 -25.50
CA ASP A 46 -27.67 0.00 -24.74
C ASP A 46 -28.24 -0.86 -23.60
N ASP A 47 -28.21 -2.18 -23.73
CA ASP A 47 -28.78 -3.09 -22.72
C ASP A 47 -27.81 -3.34 -21.55
N THR A 48 -26.50 -3.40 -21.83
CA THR A 48 -25.49 -3.81 -20.84
C THR A 48 -24.59 -2.68 -20.35
N ARG A 49 -24.57 -1.52 -21.03
CA ARG A 49 -23.71 -0.36 -20.75
C ARG A 49 -23.72 0.06 -19.29
N ASP A 50 -24.89 0.20 -18.67
CA ASP A 50 -24.98 0.69 -17.29
C ASP A 50 -24.40 -0.28 -16.26
N ARG A 51 -24.45 -1.58 -16.54
CA ARG A 51 -23.83 -2.61 -15.70
C ARG A 51 -22.32 -2.63 -15.91
N VAL A 52 -21.86 -2.63 -17.16
CA VAL A 52 -20.44 -2.69 -17.50
C VAL A 52 -19.71 -1.43 -17.04
N ARG A 53 -20.30 -0.24 -17.19
CA ARG A 53 -19.71 1.03 -16.70
C ARG A 53 -19.57 1.08 -15.19
N ARG A 54 -20.51 0.49 -14.44
CA ARG A 54 -20.44 0.42 -12.97
C ARG A 54 -19.38 -0.56 -12.47
N ILE A 55 -19.25 -1.72 -13.11
CA ILE A 55 -18.31 -2.77 -12.66
C ILE A 55 -16.90 -2.54 -13.21
N CYS A 56 -16.78 -2.05 -14.45
CA CYS A 56 -15.53 -1.88 -15.17
C CYS A 56 -15.29 -0.41 -15.63
N PRO A 57 -15.27 0.57 -14.71
CA PRO A 57 -15.13 1.98 -15.06
C PRO A 57 -13.79 2.30 -15.75
N VAL A 58 -12.74 1.52 -15.47
CA VAL A 58 -11.43 1.66 -16.14
C VAL A 58 -11.52 1.23 -17.60
N THR A 59 -12.10 0.07 -17.88
CA THR A 59 -12.29 -0.45 -19.26
C THR A 59 -13.11 0.51 -20.10
N CYS A 60 -14.14 1.13 -19.50
CA CYS A 60 -15.00 2.11 -20.16
C CYS A 60 -14.45 3.55 -20.14
N GLY A 61 -13.23 3.78 -19.65
CA GLY A 61 -12.59 5.11 -19.64
C GLY A 61 -13.26 6.14 -18.72
N LEU A 62 -14.09 5.70 -17.76
CA LEU A 62 -14.78 6.55 -16.78
C LEU A 62 -13.91 6.85 -15.55
N CYS A 63 -12.85 6.08 -15.35
CA CYS A 63 -11.91 6.34 -14.27
C CYS A 63 -10.96 7.47 -14.70
N PRO A 64 -10.90 8.60 -13.96
CA PRO A 64 -10.03 9.74 -14.30
C PRO A 64 -8.52 9.43 -14.17
N GLY A 65 -8.13 8.17 -13.95
CA GLY A 65 -6.75 7.74 -13.75
C GLY A 65 -6.03 7.18 -14.97
N LEU A 66 -6.67 7.02 -16.15
CA LEU A 66 -6.00 6.37 -17.29
C LEU A 66 -5.39 7.30 -18.35
N VAL A 67 -5.67 8.60 -18.33
CA VAL A 67 -4.96 9.58 -19.15
C VAL A 67 -4.82 10.88 -18.37
N ALA A 68 -4.09 10.86 -17.26
CA ALA A 68 -3.44 12.08 -16.80
C ALA A 68 -2.11 12.16 -17.57
N ASP A 69 -2.10 12.99 -18.63
CA ASP A 69 -0.86 13.56 -19.13
C ASP A 69 -0.04 14.03 -17.93
N ARG A 70 1.26 13.70 -17.89
CA ARG A 70 2.14 13.92 -16.73
C ARG A 70 2.36 15.41 -16.43
N SER A 71 1.72 16.31 -17.17
CA SER A 71 1.78 17.76 -17.01
C SER A 71 0.85 18.33 -15.95
N ASP A 72 -0.25 17.67 -15.57
CA ASP A 72 -1.26 18.30 -14.70
C ASP A 72 -1.29 17.73 -13.28
N VAL A 73 -0.19 17.98 -12.56
CA VAL A 73 -0.06 17.74 -11.12
C VAL A 73 -1.21 18.42 -10.33
N ALA A 74 -1.74 19.53 -10.82
CA ALA A 74 -2.87 20.23 -10.22
C ALA A 74 -4.18 19.40 -10.21
N ALA A 75 -4.45 18.63 -11.27
CA ALA A 75 -5.63 17.77 -11.33
C ALA A 75 -5.50 16.55 -10.40
N LEU A 76 -4.28 16.01 -10.28
CA LEU A 76 -3.92 14.95 -9.33
C LEU A 76 -4.02 15.43 -7.87
N LEU A 77 -3.57 16.64 -7.56
CA LEU A 77 -3.73 17.21 -6.22
C LEU A 77 -5.20 17.54 -5.91
N GLY A 78 -5.98 17.94 -6.93
CA GLY A 78 -7.41 18.18 -6.81
C GLY A 78 -8.22 16.94 -6.45
N THR A 79 -7.87 15.77 -7.01
CA THR A 79 -8.52 14.50 -6.68
C THR A 79 -8.09 13.92 -5.33
N LEU A 80 -6.86 14.21 -4.89
CA LEU A 80 -6.39 13.88 -3.53
C LEU A 80 -6.97 14.81 -2.46
N SER A 81 -7.46 15.99 -2.85
CA SER A 81 -8.19 16.93 -1.99
C SER A 81 -9.69 16.61 -1.94
N ASN A 82 -10.05 15.34 -1.72
CA ASN A 82 -11.41 14.99 -1.29
C ASN A 82 -11.59 15.51 0.14
N ARG A 83 -11.89 16.81 0.26
CA ARG A 83 -12.30 17.43 1.50
C ARG A 83 -13.61 16.78 1.88
N THR A 84 -13.57 15.85 2.83
CA THR A 84 -14.80 15.33 3.41
C THR A 84 -15.57 16.50 4.00
N VAL A 85 -16.91 16.45 3.99
CA VAL A 85 -17.75 17.47 4.64
C VAL A 85 -17.29 17.72 6.09
N ALA A 86 -16.73 16.69 6.75
CA ALA A 86 -16.10 16.81 8.07
C ALA A 86 -14.86 17.72 8.08
N LEU A 87 -14.02 17.69 7.04
CA LEU A 87 -12.87 18.58 6.89
C LEU A 87 -13.31 20.01 6.53
N GLU A 88 -14.33 20.18 5.70
CA GLU A 88 -14.89 21.51 5.39
C GLU A 88 -15.47 22.16 6.66
N LEU A 89 -16.27 21.41 7.42
CA LEU A 89 -16.80 21.86 8.72
C LEU A 89 -15.71 22.14 9.76
N ALA A 90 -14.58 21.45 9.70
CA ALA A 90 -13.44 21.70 10.58
C ALA A 90 -12.69 22.98 10.19
N LEU A 91 -12.61 23.30 8.89
CA LEU A 91 -11.97 24.51 8.38
C LEU A 91 -12.86 25.75 8.59
N ASP A 92 -14.17 25.63 8.46
CA ASP A 92 -15.12 26.74 8.72
C ASP A 92 -15.15 27.16 10.20
N ARG A 93 -14.69 26.29 11.11
CA ARG A 93 -14.51 26.59 12.55
C ARG A 93 -13.28 27.44 12.87
N GLU A 94 -12.42 27.74 11.90
CA GLU A 94 -11.25 28.62 12.06
C GLU A 94 -11.63 30.08 12.44
N GLY A 95 -12.91 30.45 12.38
CA GLY A 95 -13.42 31.74 12.85
C GLY A 95 -13.76 31.82 14.35
N GLN A 96 -13.55 30.76 15.14
CA GLN A 96 -14.02 30.72 16.53
C GLN A 96 -12.92 31.12 17.55
N PRO A 97 -13.16 32.14 18.41
CA PRO A 97 -12.18 32.56 19.40
C PRO A 97 -12.00 31.47 20.45
N GLY A 98 -10.90 30.71 20.34
CA GLY A 98 -10.61 29.55 21.18
C GLY A 98 -9.80 28.45 20.47
N SER A 99 -9.71 28.48 19.13
CA SER A 99 -8.80 27.60 18.39
C SER A 99 -7.35 28.04 18.63
N ARG A 100 -6.66 27.37 19.55
CA ARG A 100 -5.23 27.56 19.77
C ARG A 100 -4.52 26.97 18.56
N ARG A 101 -4.26 27.81 17.55
CA ARG A 101 -3.42 27.46 16.40
C ARG A 101 -2.08 26.99 16.93
N LEU A 102 -1.81 25.69 16.83
CA LEU A 102 -0.47 25.18 17.06
C LEU A 102 0.40 25.78 15.95
N VAL A 103 1.18 26.79 16.30
CA VAL A 103 2.25 27.29 15.43
C VAL A 103 3.32 26.20 15.45
N VAL A 104 3.19 25.26 14.52
CA VAL A 104 4.21 24.22 14.32
C VAL A 104 5.33 24.90 13.55
N ASP A 105 6.43 25.17 14.24
CA ASP A 105 7.64 25.67 13.60
C ASP A 105 8.09 24.61 12.58
N ALA A 106 8.03 24.95 11.29
CA ALA A 106 8.13 23.98 10.19
C ALA A 106 9.53 23.37 10.02
N GLU A 107 10.50 23.77 10.84
CA GLU A 107 11.91 23.59 10.54
C GLU A 107 12.58 22.32 11.14
N SER A 108 11.88 21.51 11.94
CA SER A 108 12.49 20.27 12.49
C SER A 108 11.64 19.01 12.47
N TRP A 109 10.50 18.99 11.79
CA TRP A 109 9.72 17.76 11.59
C TRP A 109 10.30 16.93 10.43
N ARG A 110 11.50 16.37 10.64
CA ARG A 110 12.08 15.39 9.71
C ARG A 110 11.66 13.99 10.13
N ILE A 111 11.11 13.25 9.19
CA ILE A 111 10.84 11.82 9.37
C ILE A 111 12.17 11.12 9.63
N SER A 112 12.25 10.38 10.73
CA SER A 112 13.43 9.59 11.06
C SER A 112 13.69 8.57 9.96
N ARG A 113 14.97 8.36 9.61
CA ARG A 113 15.38 7.37 8.59
C ARG A 113 15.46 5.98 9.19
N ILE A 114 14.37 5.55 9.83
CA ILE A 114 14.22 4.20 10.39
C ILE A 114 12.95 3.60 9.79
N LEU A 115 13.09 2.40 9.24
CA LEU A 115 11.99 1.59 8.75
C LEU A 115 11.68 0.53 9.80
N HIS A 116 10.57 0.72 10.51
CA HIS A 116 10.04 -0.28 11.44
C HIS A 116 9.08 -1.19 10.69
N GLN A 117 9.31 -2.50 10.77
CA GLN A 117 8.42 -3.51 10.20
C GLN A 117 8.07 -4.53 11.27
N THR A 118 6.82 -4.96 11.29
CA THR A 118 6.32 -5.88 12.30
C THR A 118 5.80 -7.16 11.64
N TRP A 119 6.07 -8.30 12.25
CA TRP A 119 5.46 -9.58 11.90
C TRP A 119 5.13 -10.35 13.17
N LYS A 120 4.42 -11.48 13.06
CA LYS A 120 4.07 -12.28 14.23
C LYS A 120 5.30 -12.96 14.85
N THR A 121 6.24 -13.36 14.01
CA THR A 121 7.42 -14.17 14.36
C THR A 121 8.66 -13.55 13.73
N ASP A 122 9.84 -13.93 14.23
CA ASP A 122 11.13 -13.62 13.64
C ASP A 122 11.35 -14.29 12.26
N GLU A 123 10.64 -15.40 12.01
CA GLU A 123 10.60 -16.07 10.71
C GLU A 123 9.49 -15.51 9.80
N LEU A 124 9.88 -14.90 8.69
CA LEU A 124 8.96 -14.40 7.67
C LEU A 124 8.63 -15.50 6.64
N PRO A 125 7.36 -15.69 6.24
CA PRO A 125 7.02 -16.61 5.15
C PRO A 125 7.71 -16.24 3.83
N ALA A 126 8.24 -17.24 3.12
CA ALA A 126 9.00 -17.06 1.87
C ALA A 126 8.32 -16.17 0.83
N LYS A 127 6.98 -16.21 0.76
CA LYS A 127 6.19 -15.37 -0.16
C LYS A 127 6.28 -13.86 0.09
N TYR A 128 6.79 -13.43 1.24
CA TYR A 128 6.95 -12.02 1.61
C TYR A 128 8.42 -11.56 1.63
N GLU A 129 9.38 -12.47 1.42
CA GLU A 129 10.81 -12.14 1.43
C GLU A 129 11.17 -11.12 0.35
N ALA A 130 10.56 -11.25 -0.83
CA ALA A 130 10.83 -10.35 -1.95
C ALA A 130 10.41 -8.90 -1.65
N GLU A 131 9.27 -8.73 -1.00
CA GLU A 131 8.68 -7.48 -0.59
C GLU A 131 9.54 -6.82 0.49
N VAL A 132 9.86 -7.54 1.57
CA VAL A 132 10.73 -7.02 2.65
C VAL A 132 12.11 -6.65 2.11
N ALA A 133 12.68 -7.49 1.26
CA ALA A 133 13.95 -7.19 0.61
C ALA A 133 13.85 -5.97 -0.31
N SER A 134 12.70 -5.71 -0.95
CA SER A 134 12.51 -4.54 -1.81
C SER A 134 12.61 -3.23 -1.03
N TRP A 135 12.01 -3.16 0.16
CA TRP A 135 12.10 -1.99 1.03
C TRP A 135 13.54 -1.68 1.43
N ARG A 136 14.30 -2.70 1.83
CA ARG A 136 15.71 -2.56 2.20
C ARG A 136 16.58 -2.12 1.02
N ARG A 137 16.31 -2.64 -0.19
CA ARG A 137 17.02 -2.24 -1.41
C ARG A 137 16.74 -0.79 -1.80
N LEU A 138 15.50 -0.33 -1.66
CA LEU A 138 15.08 1.03 -2.05
C LEU A 138 15.51 2.08 -1.01
N HIS A 139 15.77 1.67 0.23
CA HIS A 139 16.13 2.57 1.34
C HIS A 139 17.48 2.16 1.98
N PRO A 140 18.59 2.13 1.22
CA PRO A 140 19.87 1.59 1.71
C PRO A 140 20.48 2.41 2.85
N HIS A 141 20.04 3.67 3.02
CA HIS A 141 20.51 4.58 4.07
C HIS A 141 19.57 4.66 5.28
N TRP A 142 18.50 3.87 5.29
CA TRP A 142 17.57 3.81 6.42
C TRP A 142 17.96 2.65 7.32
N ARG A 143 17.89 2.86 8.63
CA ARG A 143 18.02 1.76 9.60
C ARG A 143 16.77 0.89 9.49
N PHE A 144 16.93 -0.43 9.57
CA PHE A 144 15.81 -1.36 9.55
C PHE A 144 15.65 -1.98 10.93
N GLU A 145 14.44 -1.90 11.48
CA GLU A 145 14.07 -2.52 12.74
C GLU A 145 12.89 -3.45 12.50
N PHE A 146 13.06 -4.70 12.89
CA PHE A 146 12.04 -5.73 12.77
C PHE A 146 11.55 -6.10 14.16
N TRP A 147 10.23 -6.17 14.31
CA TRP A 147 9.58 -6.49 15.58
C TRP A 147 8.68 -7.69 15.40
N ASP A 148 9.00 -8.78 16.09
CA ASP A 148 8.06 -9.88 16.28
C ASP A 148 7.07 -9.57 17.43
N ASP A 149 6.10 -10.47 17.69
CA ASP A 149 5.11 -10.28 18.75
C ASP A 149 5.77 -10.22 20.16
N VAL A 150 6.89 -10.91 20.36
CA VAL A 150 7.61 -10.94 21.64
C VAL A 150 8.31 -9.60 21.88
N GLN A 151 9.11 -9.15 20.92
CA GLN A 151 9.82 -7.87 20.96
C GLN A 151 8.84 -6.69 21.04
N SER A 152 7.75 -6.75 20.29
CA SER A 152 6.70 -5.73 20.33
C SER A 152 6.06 -5.65 21.72
N ARG A 153 5.79 -6.80 22.34
CA ARG A 153 5.26 -6.84 23.71
C ARG A 153 6.25 -6.28 24.70
N GLU A 154 7.51 -6.70 24.66
CA GLU A 154 8.55 -6.18 25.57
C GLU A 154 8.66 -4.66 25.46
N LEU A 155 8.71 -4.13 24.24
CA LEU A 155 8.76 -2.69 23.98
C LEU A 155 7.60 -1.95 24.63
N VAL A 156 6.36 -2.43 24.46
CA VAL A 156 5.16 -1.81 25.03
C VAL A 156 5.20 -1.84 26.56
N LEU A 157 5.56 -2.98 27.15
CA LEU A 157 5.57 -3.15 28.61
C LEU A 157 6.69 -2.35 29.29
N GLU A 158 7.82 -2.16 28.61
CA GLU A 158 8.94 -1.34 29.08
C GLU A 158 8.58 0.16 29.06
N HIS A 159 7.97 0.64 27.98
CA HIS A 159 7.69 2.07 27.79
C HIS A 159 6.39 2.53 28.46
N PHE A 160 5.41 1.64 28.61
CA PHE A 160 4.07 1.94 29.13
C PHE A 160 3.58 0.89 30.15
N PRO A 161 4.30 0.69 31.27
CA PRO A 161 3.97 -0.34 32.27
C PRO A 161 2.56 -0.17 32.86
N GLU A 162 2.03 1.05 32.94
CA GLU A 162 0.68 1.37 33.40
C GLU A 162 -0.42 0.81 32.50
N HIS A 163 -0.10 0.46 31.25
CA HIS A 163 -1.03 -0.10 30.27
C HIS A 163 -0.89 -1.61 30.08
N THR A 164 -0.03 -2.27 30.86
CA THR A 164 0.24 -3.73 30.79
C THR A 164 -1.03 -4.57 30.79
N GLU A 165 -1.95 -4.30 31.72
CA GLU A 165 -3.17 -5.09 31.88
C GLU A 165 -4.10 -4.94 30.67
N ALA A 166 -4.27 -3.71 30.17
CA ALA A 166 -5.07 -3.44 28.99
C ALA A 166 -4.47 -4.08 27.74
N TYR A 167 -3.14 -3.97 27.55
CA TYR A 167 -2.43 -4.56 26.41
C TYR A 167 -2.48 -6.09 26.43
N THR A 168 -2.33 -6.71 27.60
CA THR A 168 -2.33 -8.17 27.76
C THR A 168 -3.70 -8.79 27.46
N ARG A 169 -4.79 -8.02 27.57
CA ARG A 169 -6.13 -8.45 27.15
C ARG A 169 -6.37 -8.36 25.64
N MET A 170 -5.51 -7.67 24.91
CA MET A 170 -5.60 -7.58 23.44
C MET A 170 -4.97 -8.80 22.78
N THR A 171 -5.32 -9.05 21.52
CA THR A 171 -4.73 -10.15 20.75
C THR A 171 -4.52 -9.73 19.29
N GLY A 172 -3.50 -10.32 18.67
CA GLY A 172 -3.22 -10.21 17.24
C GLY A 172 -3.08 -8.75 16.78
N ILE A 173 -3.88 -8.36 15.79
CA ILE A 173 -3.77 -7.05 15.13
C ILE A 173 -3.91 -5.88 16.12
N LYS A 174 -4.72 -6.01 17.18
CA LYS A 174 -4.86 -4.95 18.19
C LYS A 174 -3.55 -4.68 18.92
N GLN A 175 -2.77 -5.73 19.20
CA GLN A 175 -1.45 -5.58 19.82
C GLN A 175 -0.45 -4.98 18.83
N ALA A 176 -0.48 -5.42 17.58
CA ALA A 176 0.33 -4.82 16.52
C ALA A 176 0.02 -3.33 16.32
N ASP A 177 -1.25 -2.92 16.43
CA ASP A 177 -1.64 -1.52 16.33
C ASP A 177 -1.03 -0.65 17.42
N VAL A 178 -0.97 -1.15 18.66
CA VAL A 178 -0.31 -0.47 19.77
C VAL A 178 1.21 -0.44 19.55
N ALA A 179 1.82 -1.56 19.16
CA ALA A 179 3.26 -1.64 18.90
C ALA A 179 3.71 -0.61 17.84
N ARG A 180 2.91 -0.39 16.79
CA ARG A 180 3.17 0.64 15.77
C ARG A 180 3.18 2.07 16.31
N LEU A 181 2.43 2.35 17.37
CA LEU A 181 2.42 3.66 18.01
C LEU A 181 3.63 3.84 18.95
N VAL A 182 4.04 2.76 19.60
CA VAL A 182 5.16 2.76 20.55
C VAL A 182 6.52 2.79 19.84
N ALA A 183 6.64 2.22 18.65
CA ALA A 183 7.90 2.19 17.90
C ALA A 183 8.28 3.51 17.20
N LEU A 184 7.46 4.57 17.31
CA LEU A 184 7.68 5.90 16.69
C LEU A 184 8.39 6.87 17.65
#